data_AF-A0A9N9TS72-F1
#
_entry.id   AF-A0A9N9TS72-F1
#
_cell.length_a   1.000
_cell.length_b   1.000
_cell.length_c   1.000
_cell.angle_alpha   90.00
_cell.angle_beta   90.00
_cell.angle_gamma   90.00
#
_symmetry.space_group_name_H-M   'P 1'
#
loop_
_entity.id
_entity.type
_entity.pdbx_description
1 polymer ?
#
loop_
_entity_poly.entity_id
_entity_poly.type
_entity_poly.pdbx_seq_one_letter_code
_entity_poly.pdbx_strand_id
1 'polypeptide(L)'
;MSYLFRRLCTRKAFQLILDNTIKKPLHGNSFILPAVTTFHNQDYQNLIVRYKSKDSKSKFSRNAAASESEEEDKEEDLFDIIKDKHTKTMNVSVPSLRVDALLKTGLGLSRNRIETLFYSSNIRVNGEKLLKKSTSVYEGDEIDVVKGVSPTNPNFLIVARIEIVEVKGEDESINVKLRRCKALTIENYPGRNKWSASSQS
;
A
#
# COMPACT_ATOMS: atom_id res chain seq x y z
N MET A 1 4.37 -55.28 -23.58
CA MET A 1 5.79 -55.63 -23.38
C MET A 1 6.66 -54.46 -23.82
N SER A 2 7.81 -54.25 -23.16
CA SER A 2 8.85 -53.23 -23.45
C SER A 2 8.49 -51.74 -23.34
N TYR A 3 9.41 -50.82 -23.02
CA TYR A 3 10.49 -50.84 -22.01
C TYR A 3 10.87 -49.38 -21.68
N LEU A 4 11.24 -49.13 -20.43
CA LEU A 4 12.14 -48.08 -19.90
C LEU A 4 12.64 -46.96 -20.84
N PHE A 5 12.50 -45.69 -20.40
CA PHE A 5 13.58 -44.72 -20.57
C PHE A 5 13.85 -43.93 -19.28
N ARG A 6 15.13 -43.74 -18.95
CA ARG A 6 15.62 -43.15 -17.69
C ARG A 6 16.02 -41.68 -17.88
N ARG A 7 16.06 -40.98 -16.73
CA ARG A 7 16.78 -39.71 -16.49
C ARG A 7 18.13 -39.63 -17.21
N LEU A 8 18.52 -38.41 -17.61
CA LEU A 8 19.88 -37.89 -17.42
C LEU A 8 19.84 -36.35 -17.36
N CYS A 9 20.04 -35.79 -16.17
CA CYS A 9 20.35 -34.37 -15.98
C CYS A 9 21.87 -34.21 -15.83
N THR A 10 22.47 -33.24 -16.52
CA THR A 10 23.88 -32.87 -16.32
C THR A 10 24.00 -31.47 -15.69
N ARG A 11 24.84 -31.39 -14.66
CA ARG A 11 25.18 -30.19 -13.87
C ARG A 11 26.48 -29.54 -14.38
N LYS A 12 26.82 -28.37 -13.79
CA LYS A 12 28.09 -27.60 -13.81
C LYS A 12 28.13 -26.48 -14.87
N ALA A 13 28.66 -25.28 -14.63
CA ALA A 13 29.15 -24.57 -13.41
C ALA A 13 28.81 -23.07 -13.61
N PHE A 14 28.52 -22.19 -12.64
CA PHE A 14 29.26 -21.72 -11.44
C PHE A 14 30.63 -21.07 -11.70
N GLN A 15 30.77 -19.80 -11.28
CA GLN A 15 32.00 -18.99 -11.11
C GLN A 15 32.69 -18.51 -12.41
N LEU A 16 33.37 -17.35 -12.50
CA LEU A 16 33.50 -16.13 -11.66
C LEU A 16 34.18 -15.02 -12.51
N ILE A 17 34.61 -13.91 -11.86
CA ILE A 17 35.68 -12.96 -12.25
C ILE A 17 35.22 -11.62 -12.85
N LEU A 18 35.51 -10.57 -12.05
CA LEU A 18 35.63 -9.16 -12.44
C LEU A 18 37.04 -8.91 -12.99
N ASP A 19 37.17 -8.13 -14.05
CA ASP A 19 38.38 -7.33 -14.35
C ASP A 19 37.94 -6.05 -15.07
N ASN A 20 38.09 -4.84 -14.53
CA ASN A 20 39.32 -4.08 -14.32
C ASN A 20 40.15 -3.85 -15.58
N THR A 21 39.80 -2.80 -16.35
CA THR A 21 40.72 -2.21 -17.34
C THR A 21 40.93 -0.72 -17.09
N ILE A 22 41.90 -0.42 -16.24
CA ILE A 22 42.52 0.90 -16.13
C ILE A 22 43.37 1.13 -17.40
N LYS A 23 43.19 2.28 -18.06
CA LYS A 23 44.15 2.76 -19.08
C LYS A 23 44.66 4.15 -18.69
N LYS A 24 45.98 4.25 -18.48
CA LYS A 24 46.76 5.50 -18.36
C LYS A 24 47.77 5.56 -19.52
N PRO A 25 48.11 6.77 -19.96
CA PRO A 25 49.52 7.21 -20.06
C PRO A 25 49.68 8.60 -19.37
N LEU A 26 50.74 9.00 -18.64
CA LEU A 26 52.20 9.06 -18.92
C LEU A 26 52.50 9.93 -20.18
N HIS A 27 53.22 11.06 -20.19
CA HIS A 27 53.97 11.91 -19.23
C HIS A 27 53.73 13.41 -19.65
N GLY A 28 54.27 14.50 -19.05
CA GLY A 28 55.13 14.78 -17.89
C GLY A 28 55.83 16.16 -18.03
N ASN A 29 56.46 16.68 -16.95
CA ASN A 29 57.22 17.96 -16.84
C ASN A 29 56.37 19.26 -16.99
N SER A 30 56.63 20.38 -16.29
CA SER A 30 57.54 20.70 -15.17
C SER A 30 57.10 22.00 -14.44
N PHE A 31 57.52 22.14 -13.17
CA PHE A 31 57.46 23.27 -12.21
C PHE A 31 57.03 24.70 -12.65
N ILE A 32 56.31 25.40 -11.76
CA ILE A 32 56.72 26.63 -11.01
C ILE A 32 55.62 27.03 -9.97
N LEU A 33 56.03 27.62 -8.84
CA LEU A 33 55.21 28.25 -7.76
C LEU A 33 55.59 29.76 -7.68
N PRO A 34 54.92 30.70 -6.93
CA PRO A 34 53.71 30.61 -6.08
C PRO A 34 52.69 31.79 -6.26
N ALA A 35 51.72 31.87 -5.32
CA ALA A 35 51.13 33.09 -4.72
C ALA A 35 50.00 33.93 -5.40
N VAL A 36 48.83 33.91 -4.73
CA VAL A 36 47.97 35.04 -4.29
C VAL A 36 47.84 36.30 -5.19
N THR A 37 46.62 36.62 -5.64
CA THR A 37 45.92 37.91 -5.30
C THR A 37 44.48 38.00 -5.85
N THR A 38 43.66 38.81 -5.15
CA THR A 38 42.42 39.48 -5.60
C THR A 38 41.25 38.66 -6.19
N PHE A 39 40.27 38.41 -5.31
CA PHE A 39 38.85 38.44 -5.69
C PHE A 39 38.44 39.86 -6.09
N HIS A 40 38.20 40.12 -7.38
CA HIS A 40 37.22 41.13 -7.79
C HIS A 40 36.76 40.88 -9.23
N ASN A 41 35.48 40.56 -9.41
CA ASN A 41 34.64 41.24 -10.39
C ASN A 41 33.16 41.05 -10.03
N GLN A 42 32.37 42.09 -10.25
CA GLN A 42 30.95 42.13 -9.93
C GLN A 42 30.13 41.85 -11.18
N ASP A 43 29.47 40.70 -11.25
CA ASP A 43 28.44 40.45 -12.27
C ASP A 43 27.05 40.43 -11.63
N TYR A 44 26.49 41.62 -11.43
CA TYR A 44 25.09 41.81 -11.07
C TYR A 44 24.18 41.52 -12.29
N GLN A 45 23.96 40.24 -12.58
CA GLN A 45 22.94 39.79 -13.53
C GLN A 45 21.59 39.65 -12.79
N ASN A 46 20.62 40.50 -13.16
CA ASN A 46 19.38 40.70 -12.44
C ASN A 46 18.47 39.45 -12.39
N LEU A 47 18.27 38.88 -11.20
CA LEU A 47 17.23 37.87 -10.97
C LEU A 47 15.85 38.54 -10.94
N ILE A 48 15.11 38.48 -12.05
CA ILE A 48 13.70 38.90 -12.11
C ILE A 48 12.85 37.89 -11.33
N VAL A 49 12.67 38.15 -10.02
CA VAL A 49 11.79 37.37 -9.14
C VAL A 49 10.33 37.71 -9.47
N ARG A 50 9.71 36.91 -10.36
CA ARG A 50 8.27 37.01 -10.61
C ARG A 50 7.49 36.43 -9.43
N TYR A 51 7.00 37.30 -8.55
CA TYR A 51 6.06 36.93 -7.49
C TYR A 51 4.76 36.38 -8.10
N LYS A 52 4.40 35.15 -7.73
CA LYS A 52 3.13 34.53 -8.10
C LYS A 52 2.03 35.01 -7.14
N SER A 53 1.20 35.95 -7.59
CA SER A 53 -0.01 36.31 -6.85
C SER A 53 -0.94 35.11 -6.72
N LYS A 54 -1.47 34.87 -5.51
CA LYS A 54 -2.61 33.98 -5.31
C LYS A 54 -3.88 34.72 -5.71
N ASP A 55 -4.32 34.53 -6.95
CA ASP A 55 -5.67 34.93 -7.37
C ASP A 55 -6.69 34.03 -6.64
N SER A 56 -7.27 34.56 -5.56
CA SER A 56 -8.26 33.85 -4.73
C SER A 56 -9.63 33.90 -5.41
N LYS A 57 -9.83 33.04 -6.40
CA LYS A 57 -11.06 32.97 -7.20
C LYS A 57 -12.22 32.42 -6.37
N SER A 58 -12.95 33.32 -5.71
CA SER A 58 -14.14 33.01 -4.92
C SER A 58 -15.26 32.46 -5.81
N LYS A 59 -15.56 31.16 -5.67
CA LYS A 59 -16.75 30.56 -6.30
C LYS A 59 -17.95 30.73 -5.37
N PHE A 60 -18.62 31.87 -5.51
CA PHE A 60 -19.93 32.12 -4.96
C PHE A 60 -21.00 31.36 -5.75
N SER A 61 -21.21 30.07 -5.44
CA SER A 61 -22.32 29.29 -5.98
C SER A 61 -23.59 29.53 -5.19
N ARG A 62 -24.42 30.47 -5.67
CA ARG A 62 -25.84 30.51 -5.32
C ARG A 62 -26.53 29.33 -5.98
N ASN A 63 -26.98 28.35 -5.20
CA ASN A 63 -28.10 27.48 -5.52
C ASN A 63 -29.03 27.50 -4.31
N ALA A 64 -30.31 27.78 -4.53
CA ALA A 64 -31.32 27.87 -3.48
C ALA A 64 -32.60 27.14 -3.89
N ALA A 65 -33.23 26.50 -2.90
CA ALA A 65 -34.60 25.96 -2.87
C ALA A 65 -34.95 24.66 -3.65
N ALA A 66 -35.95 23.95 -3.11
CA ALA A 66 -36.50 22.60 -3.39
C ALA A 66 -35.66 21.44 -2.80
N SER A 67 -35.95 20.82 -1.64
CA SER A 67 -37.20 20.53 -0.90
C SER A 67 -38.11 19.50 -1.57
N GLU A 68 -38.00 18.23 -1.18
CA GLU A 68 -39.02 17.42 -0.45
C GLU A 68 -38.69 15.92 -0.50
N SER A 69 -38.90 15.22 0.63
CA SER A 69 -39.01 13.73 0.78
C SER A 69 -37.83 12.85 0.26
N GLU A 70 -37.55 11.67 0.81
CA GLU A 70 -38.38 10.74 1.58
C GLU A 70 -37.74 10.33 2.92
N GLU A 71 -38.59 10.00 3.89
CA GLU A 71 -38.18 9.38 5.16
C GLU A 71 -38.06 7.86 4.93
N GLU A 72 -36.83 7.35 4.77
CA GLU A 72 -36.59 5.89 4.82
C GLU A 72 -36.38 5.44 6.27
N ASP A 73 -37.10 4.38 6.64
CA ASP A 73 -37.23 3.90 8.01
C ASP A 73 -35.88 3.60 8.68
N LYS A 74 -35.62 4.32 9.78
CA LYS A 74 -34.53 4.02 10.69
C LYS A 74 -34.92 2.88 11.62
N GLU A 75 -34.92 1.67 11.08
CA GLU A 75 -34.53 0.52 11.90
C GLU A 75 -33.04 0.72 12.25
N GLU A 76 -32.78 1.42 13.36
CA GLU A 76 -31.44 1.57 13.92
C GLU A 76 -31.00 0.20 14.44
N ASP A 77 -30.44 -0.61 13.53
CA ASP A 77 -29.85 -1.92 13.76
C ASP A 77 -29.20 -1.98 15.15
N LEU A 78 -29.66 -2.90 16.00
CA LEU A 78 -29.21 -2.99 17.40
C LEU A 78 -27.69 -3.20 17.54
N PHE A 79 -27.03 -3.57 16.43
CA PHE A 79 -25.58 -3.67 16.24
C PHE A 79 -24.84 -2.32 16.24
N ASP A 80 -25.50 -1.20 15.90
CA ASP A 80 -24.90 0.12 15.81
C ASP A 80 -24.60 0.75 17.19
N ILE A 81 -25.24 0.26 18.25
CA ILE A 81 -25.08 0.74 19.63
C ILE A 81 -23.75 0.24 20.25
N ILE A 82 -23.21 -0.89 19.77
CA ILE A 82 -21.91 -1.44 20.19
C ILE A 82 -20.80 -1.04 19.20
N LYS A 83 -20.84 0.20 18.72
CA LYS A 83 -19.76 0.77 17.89
C LYS A 83 -18.53 1.07 18.75
N ASP A 84 -17.63 0.11 18.77
CA ASP A 84 -16.27 0.28 19.29
C ASP A 84 -15.59 1.49 18.61
N LYS A 85 -14.88 2.32 19.38
CA LYS A 85 -14.50 3.71 18.98
C LYS A 85 -13.63 3.81 17.73
N HIS A 86 -13.07 2.70 17.28
CA HIS A 86 -12.18 2.61 16.12
C HIS A 86 -12.82 1.98 14.88
N THR A 87 -14.10 1.59 14.97
CA THR A 87 -14.87 0.94 13.93
C THR A 87 -15.71 1.97 13.18
N LYS A 88 -15.51 2.08 11.86
CA LYS A 88 -16.32 2.96 10.99
C LYS A 88 -16.91 2.19 9.81
N THR A 89 -18.23 2.23 9.68
CA THR A 89 -18.95 1.81 8.48
C THR A 89 -18.77 2.84 7.36
N MET A 90 -18.63 2.39 6.12
CA MET A 90 -18.50 3.24 4.93
C MET A 90 -19.13 2.57 3.70
N ASN A 91 -19.77 3.37 2.85
CA ASN A 91 -20.28 2.92 1.55
C ASN A 91 -19.26 3.33 0.48
N VAL A 92 -18.84 2.39 -0.36
CA VAL A 92 -17.69 2.56 -1.26
C VAL A 92 -17.95 1.84 -2.59
N SER A 93 -17.90 2.58 -3.70
CA SER A 93 -17.86 1.99 -5.04
C SER A 93 -16.48 1.38 -5.32
N VAL A 94 -16.46 0.12 -5.79
CA VAL A 94 -15.27 -0.60 -6.26
C VAL A 94 -15.50 -1.21 -7.64
N PRO A 95 -14.47 -1.30 -8.50
CA PRO A 95 -14.60 -1.88 -9.84
C PRO A 95 -14.73 -3.42 -9.83
N SER A 96 -14.46 -4.07 -8.69
CA SER A 96 -14.60 -5.53 -8.49
C SER A 96 -14.38 -5.88 -7.02
N LEU A 97 -14.95 -7.01 -6.58
CA LEU A 97 -14.80 -7.58 -5.23
C LEU A 97 -13.42 -8.23 -4.97
N ARG A 98 -12.35 -7.68 -5.56
CA ARG A 98 -10.99 -8.22 -5.39
C ARG A 98 -10.36 -7.64 -4.14
N VAL A 99 -9.62 -8.47 -3.41
CA VAL A 99 -8.93 -8.06 -2.17
C VAL A 99 -8.06 -6.81 -2.39
N ASP A 100 -7.33 -6.71 -3.52
CA ASP A 100 -6.48 -5.56 -3.80
C ASP A 100 -7.24 -4.27 -4.15
N ALA A 101 -8.46 -4.38 -4.71
CA ALA A 101 -9.35 -3.24 -4.93
C ALA A 101 -9.95 -2.73 -3.61
N LEU A 102 -10.45 -3.65 -2.77
CA LEU A 102 -11.06 -3.35 -1.47
C LEU A 102 -10.05 -2.78 -0.46
N LEU A 103 -8.82 -3.30 -0.43
CA LEU A 103 -7.73 -2.75 0.39
C LEU A 103 -7.33 -1.32 -0.04
N LYS A 104 -7.40 -1.01 -1.34
CA LYS A 104 -7.13 0.33 -1.85
C LYS A 104 -8.20 1.31 -1.37
N THR A 105 -9.49 0.98 -1.54
CA THR A 105 -10.58 1.93 -1.28
C THR A 105 -10.97 1.98 0.20
N GLY A 106 -11.04 0.86 0.90
CA GLY A 106 -11.42 0.80 2.32
C GLY A 106 -10.33 1.31 3.28
N LEU A 107 -9.11 0.74 3.21
CA LEU A 107 -8.00 1.17 4.08
C LEU A 107 -7.28 2.43 3.57
N GLY A 108 -7.38 2.74 2.27
CA GLY A 108 -6.64 3.85 1.65
C GLY A 108 -5.19 3.49 1.30
N LEU A 109 -4.88 2.21 1.08
CA LEU A 109 -3.52 1.76 0.75
C LEU A 109 -3.17 2.01 -0.72
N SER A 110 -1.93 2.43 -1.01
CA SER A 110 -1.46 2.52 -2.39
C SER A 110 -1.22 1.12 -3.00
N ARG A 111 -1.39 0.98 -4.32
CA ARG A 111 -1.19 -0.30 -5.03
C ARG A 111 0.18 -0.92 -4.73
N ASN A 112 1.24 -0.11 -4.80
CA ASN A 112 2.60 -0.53 -4.48
C ASN A 112 2.72 -1.01 -3.02
N ARG A 113 2.06 -0.35 -2.06
CA ARG A 113 2.07 -0.80 -0.66
C ARG A 113 1.35 -2.13 -0.50
N ILE A 114 0.20 -2.32 -1.15
CA ILE A 114 -0.53 -3.60 -1.17
C ILE A 114 0.35 -4.72 -1.72
N GLU A 115 1.11 -4.47 -2.79
CA GLU A 115 2.06 -5.43 -3.36
C GLU A 115 3.18 -5.80 -2.38
N THR A 116 3.83 -4.83 -1.73
CA THR A 116 4.85 -5.14 -0.70
C THR A 116 4.28 -5.97 0.45
N LEU A 117 3.04 -5.70 0.88
CA LEU A 117 2.36 -6.42 1.95
C LEU A 117 1.94 -7.84 1.53
N PHE A 118 1.55 -8.02 0.26
CA PHE A 118 1.27 -9.33 -0.33
C PHE A 118 2.53 -10.21 -0.34
N TYR A 119 3.65 -9.72 -0.89
CA TYR A 119 4.90 -10.48 -0.92
C TYR A 119 5.47 -10.73 0.48
N SER A 120 5.40 -9.73 1.38
CA SER A 120 5.74 -9.89 2.80
C SER A 120 4.77 -10.80 3.58
N SER A 121 3.76 -11.38 2.92
CA SER A 121 2.81 -12.32 3.53
C SER A 121 2.02 -11.73 4.71
N ASN A 122 1.73 -10.42 4.69
CA ASN A 122 1.05 -9.69 5.77
C ASN A 122 -0.48 -9.59 5.59
N ILE A 123 -1.01 -9.98 4.42
CA ILE A 123 -2.45 -9.96 4.14
C ILE A 123 -3.06 -11.31 4.54
N ARG A 124 -4.23 -11.28 5.20
CA ARG A 124 -5.05 -12.44 5.55
C ARG A 124 -6.48 -12.23 5.06
N VAL A 125 -7.17 -13.31 4.72
CA VAL A 125 -8.61 -13.33 4.44
C VAL A 125 -9.21 -14.44 5.32
N ASN A 126 -10.20 -14.12 6.14
CA ASN A 126 -10.81 -15.03 7.12
C ASN A 126 -9.76 -15.75 8.00
N GLY A 127 -8.68 -15.03 8.37
CA GLY A 127 -7.53 -15.57 9.11
C GLY A 127 -6.54 -16.42 8.31
N GLU A 128 -6.80 -16.71 7.03
CA GLU A 128 -5.91 -17.50 6.17
C GLU A 128 -4.93 -16.65 5.35
N LYS A 129 -3.74 -17.18 5.07
CA LYS A 129 -2.73 -16.50 4.26
C LYS A 129 -3.18 -16.36 2.80
N LEU A 130 -3.29 -15.11 2.32
CA LEU A 130 -3.66 -14.82 0.93
C LEU A 130 -2.61 -15.39 -0.05
N LEU A 131 -3.01 -16.41 -0.83
CA LEU A 131 -2.12 -17.09 -1.78
C LEU A 131 -2.02 -16.38 -3.15
N LYS A 132 -3.09 -15.71 -3.58
CA LYS A 132 -3.16 -14.99 -4.86
C LYS A 132 -3.59 -13.55 -4.58
N LYS A 133 -2.87 -12.56 -5.13
CA LYS A 133 -3.23 -11.12 -5.03
C LYS A 133 -4.67 -10.86 -5.51
N SER A 134 -5.09 -11.62 -6.51
CA SER A 134 -6.28 -11.40 -7.34
C SER A 134 -7.53 -12.16 -6.88
N THR A 135 -7.55 -12.75 -5.67
CA THR A 135 -8.73 -13.50 -5.22
C THR A 135 -9.91 -12.56 -4.98
N SER A 136 -11.10 -13.01 -5.36
CA SER A 136 -12.37 -12.35 -5.04
C SER A 136 -12.83 -12.78 -3.65
N VAL A 137 -13.58 -11.90 -3.00
CA VAL A 137 -14.22 -12.09 -1.69
C VAL A 137 -15.71 -11.76 -1.80
N TYR A 138 -16.49 -12.16 -0.81
CA TYR A 138 -17.95 -12.06 -0.78
C TYR A 138 -18.44 -11.36 0.49
N GLU A 139 -19.77 -11.21 0.62
CA GLU A 139 -20.40 -10.70 1.84
C GLU A 139 -20.05 -11.59 3.04
N GLY A 140 -19.81 -10.96 4.20
CA GLY A 140 -19.35 -11.61 5.43
C GLY A 140 -17.84 -11.89 5.52
N ASP A 141 -17.06 -11.74 4.43
CA ASP A 141 -15.60 -11.96 4.48
C ASP A 141 -14.86 -10.86 5.25
N GLU A 142 -13.87 -11.29 6.04
CA GLU A 142 -12.92 -10.43 6.75
C GLU A 142 -11.56 -10.39 6.02
N ILE A 143 -11.06 -9.18 5.74
CA ILE A 143 -9.72 -8.95 5.19
C ILE A 143 -8.88 -8.23 6.24
N ASP A 144 -7.79 -8.88 6.68
CA ASP A 144 -6.84 -8.32 7.63
C ASP A 144 -5.51 -7.97 6.97
N VAL A 145 -4.95 -6.83 7.38
CA VAL A 145 -3.57 -6.44 7.09
C VAL A 145 -2.79 -6.35 8.40
N VAL A 146 -1.84 -7.27 8.60
CA VAL A 146 -0.95 -7.25 9.76
C VAL A 146 0.02 -6.09 9.64
N LYS A 147 0.03 -5.21 10.65
CA LYS A 147 0.98 -4.09 10.75
C LYS A 147 2.24 -4.50 11.52
N GLY A 148 2.08 -5.34 12.53
CA GLY A 148 3.17 -5.83 13.37
C GLY A 148 2.65 -6.35 14.72
N VAL A 149 3.57 -6.59 15.63
CA VAL A 149 3.31 -6.96 17.02
C VAL A 149 2.86 -5.73 17.82
N SER A 150 2.00 -5.91 18.83
CA SER A 150 1.62 -4.85 19.75
C SER A 150 2.80 -4.44 20.65
N PRO A 151 3.07 -3.13 20.84
CA PRO A 151 4.15 -2.67 21.72
C PRO A 151 3.85 -2.96 23.21
N THR A 152 2.58 -3.14 23.57
CA THR A 152 2.17 -3.44 24.95
C THR A 152 2.39 -4.91 25.30
N ASN A 153 2.13 -5.83 24.36
CA ASN A 153 2.16 -7.27 24.61
C ASN A 153 2.64 -8.03 23.36
N PRO A 154 3.76 -8.78 23.42
CA PRO A 154 4.35 -9.43 22.25
C PRO A 154 3.52 -10.60 21.67
N ASN A 155 2.51 -11.08 22.40
CA ASN A 155 1.61 -12.15 21.96
C ASN A 155 0.50 -11.66 21.02
N PHE A 156 0.18 -10.37 21.04
CA PHE A 156 -0.90 -9.78 20.25
C PHE A 156 -0.35 -9.06 19.01
N LEU A 157 -1.12 -9.08 17.93
CA LEU A 157 -0.84 -8.38 16.70
C LEU A 157 -1.74 -7.15 16.57
N ILE A 158 -1.17 -6.08 16.00
CA ILE A 158 -1.96 -4.95 15.53
C ILE A 158 -2.28 -5.19 14.05
N VAL A 159 -3.57 -5.29 13.74
CA VAL A 159 -4.08 -5.45 12.38
C VAL A 159 -4.94 -4.26 11.97
N ALA A 160 -5.12 -4.09 10.66
CA ALA A 160 -6.18 -3.28 10.10
C ALA A 160 -7.16 -4.21 9.37
N ARG A 161 -8.42 -4.23 9.85
CA ARG A 161 -9.49 -5.08 9.34
C ARG A 161 -10.44 -4.30 8.44
N ILE A 162 -10.85 -4.92 7.34
CA ILE A 162 -12.07 -4.60 6.60
C ILE A 162 -12.96 -5.83 6.69
N GLU A 163 -14.24 -5.62 6.92
CA GLU A 163 -15.29 -6.65 6.82
C GLU A 163 -16.34 -6.16 5.82
N ILE A 164 -16.84 -7.08 5.00
CA ILE A 164 -17.82 -6.80 3.95
C ILE A 164 -19.21 -7.05 4.52
N VAL A 165 -19.97 -5.97 4.76
CA VAL A 165 -21.31 -6.06 5.36
C VAL A 165 -22.38 -6.34 4.31
N GLU A 166 -22.28 -5.69 3.15
CA GLU A 166 -23.31 -5.74 2.09
C GLU A 166 -22.67 -5.35 0.74
N VAL A 167 -23.08 -6.01 -0.34
CA VAL A 167 -22.61 -5.80 -1.72
C VAL A 167 -23.80 -5.52 -2.64
N LYS A 168 -23.97 -4.27 -3.03
CA LYS A 168 -24.96 -3.85 -4.04
C LYS A 168 -24.29 -3.83 -5.42
N GLY A 169 -24.67 -4.76 -6.29
CA GLY A 169 -24.25 -4.79 -7.68
C GLY A 169 -24.97 -3.74 -8.53
N GLU A 170 -24.21 -2.98 -9.31
CA GLU A 170 -24.67 -2.04 -10.34
C GLU A 170 -23.78 -2.24 -11.58
N ASP A 171 -24.29 -1.92 -12.77
CA ASP A 171 -23.75 -2.41 -14.05
C ASP A 171 -22.28 -2.03 -14.33
N GLU A 172 -21.84 -0.85 -13.89
CA GLU A 172 -20.46 -0.36 -14.09
C GLU A 172 -19.57 -0.46 -12.84
N SER A 173 -20.16 -0.46 -11.65
CA SER A 173 -19.43 -0.37 -10.38
C SER A 173 -20.17 -1.09 -9.25
N ILE A 174 -19.45 -1.71 -8.33
CA ILE A 174 -20.05 -2.46 -7.23
C ILE A 174 -20.01 -1.59 -5.97
N ASN A 175 -21.18 -1.24 -5.43
CA ASN A 175 -21.32 -0.43 -4.24
C ASN A 175 -21.30 -1.32 -2.99
N VAL A 176 -20.27 -1.19 -2.16
CA VAL A 176 -20.03 -2.09 -1.02
C VAL A 176 -20.09 -1.32 0.30
N LYS A 177 -20.86 -1.84 1.26
CA LYS A 177 -20.89 -1.39 2.65
C LYS A 177 -19.79 -2.13 3.41
N LEU A 178 -18.76 -1.41 3.84
CA LEU A 178 -17.59 -1.95 4.52
C LEU A 178 -17.55 -1.49 5.98
N ARG A 179 -17.32 -2.42 6.91
CA ARG A 179 -16.97 -2.12 8.31
C ARG A 179 -15.44 -2.10 8.44
N ARG A 180 -14.88 -0.95 8.82
CA ARG A 180 -13.43 -0.69 8.78
C ARG A 180 -12.85 -0.37 10.15
N CYS A 181 -11.86 -1.15 10.56
CA CYS A 181 -11.09 -0.96 11.80
C CYS A 181 -9.61 -0.75 11.45
N LYS A 182 -9.06 0.45 11.66
CA LYS A 182 -7.67 0.76 11.27
C LYS A 182 -6.61 0.25 12.25
N ALA A 183 -6.97 -0.02 13.49
CA ALA A 183 -6.08 -0.54 14.52
C ALA A 183 -6.92 -1.43 15.44
N LEU A 184 -6.88 -2.73 15.19
CA LEU A 184 -7.49 -3.76 16.02
C LEU A 184 -6.36 -4.58 16.65
N THR A 185 -6.46 -4.87 17.94
CA THR A 185 -5.52 -5.76 18.63
C THR A 185 -6.13 -7.15 18.67
N ILE A 186 -5.48 -8.12 18.03
CA ILE A 186 -5.92 -9.51 17.97
C ILE A 186 -4.84 -10.45 18.51
N GLU A 187 -5.21 -11.67 18.88
CA GLU A 187 -4.24 -12.73 19.13
C GLU A 187 -3.55 -13.18 17.82
N ASN A 188 -2.39 -13.82 17.92
CA ASN A 188 -1.69 -14.33 16.73
C ASN A 188 -2.44 -15.55 16.14
N TYR A 189 -2.57 -15.58 14.81
CA TYR A 189 -3.30 -16.62 14.08
C TYR A 189 -2.82 -18.05 14.43
N PRO A 190 -3.74 -19.03 14.52
CA PRO A 190 -3.41 -20.39 14.89
C PRO A 190 -2.69 -21.18 13.78
N GLY A 191 -1.98 -22.23 14.19
CA GLY A 191 -1.43 -23.25 13.29
C GLY A 191 -0.54 -22.71 12.18
N ARG A 192 -0.82 -23.10 10.93
CA ARG A 192 -0.01 -22.76 9.74
C ARG A 192 -0.11 -21.29 9.31
N ASN A 193 -1.11 -20.55 9.80
CA ASN A 193 -1.34 -19.15 9.43
C ASN A 193 -0.64 -18.14 10.36
N LYS A 194 -0.04 -18.64 11.45
CA LYS A 194 0.73 -17.87 12.45
C LYS A 194 1.68 -16.88 11.80
N TRP A 195 1.62 -15.63 12.23
CA TRP A 195 2.46 -14.56 11.69
C TRP A 195 3.75 -14.41 12.50
N SER A 196 4.86 -14.20 11.80
CA SER A 196 6.18 -13.90 12.38
C SER A 196 6.94 -12.87 11.53
N ALA A 197 7.56 -11.89 12.17
CA ALA A 197 8.29 -10.81 11.49
C ALA A 197 9.52 -11.29 10.68
N SER A 198 10.03 -12.49 10.95
CA SER A 198 11.19 -13.11 10.26
C SER A 198 10.98 -13.38 8.77
N SER A 199 9.76 -13.25 8.24
CA SER A 199 9.44 -13.47 6.82
C SER A 199 9.74 -12.28 5.90
N GLN A 200 10.59 -11.33 6.31
CA GLN A 200 10.82 -10.04 5.63
C GLN A 200 12.25 -9.84 5.08
N SER A 201 13.03 -10.92 4.95
CA SER A 201 14.37 -10.93 4.33
C SER A 201 14.33 -11.16 2.82
#